data_AF-A0ABD3JAA9-F1
#
_entry.id   AF-A0ABD3JAA9-F1
#
_cell.length_a   1.000
_cell.length_b   1.000
_cell.length_c   1.000
_cell.angle_alpha   90.00
_cell.angle_beta   90.00
_cell.angle_gamma   90.00
#
_symmetry.space_group_name_H-M   'P 1'
#
loop_
_entity.id
_entity.type
_entity.pdbx_description
1 polymer ?
#
loop_
_entity_poly.entity_id
_entity_poly.type
_entity_poly.pdbx_seq_one_letter_code
_entity_poly.pdbx_strand_id
1 'polypeptide(L)'
;MASSASQGMLSEDQLLHLFDRFSVLTSLPDVKKRISDAVQDRQEAVAVTTEIQEEIFQEMGIEPRFGIACLGRVNMVYENDRDLMIRFYKFVAKEEAACDEAEFGPDEFSERMVYQQKLQEQQLEMLKYMRQFNLDDQSAILDKIPDMLFLLKLTI
;
A
#
# COMPACT_ATOMS: atom_id res chain seq x y z
N MET A 1 -7.14 27.92 12.72
CA MET A 1 -8.17 27.39 13.65
C MET A 1 -7.94 25.90 13.74
N ALA A 2 -7.66 25.40 14.94
CA ALA A 2 -7.33 23.99 15.16
C ALA A 2 -8.55 23.12 14.85
N SER A 3 -8.43 22.23 13.89
CA SER A 3 -9.45 21.24 13.55
C SER A 3 -9.56 20.21 14.68
N SER A 4 -10.81 19.93 15.00
CA SER A 4 -11.33 19.01 16.00
C SER A 4 -10.53 17.71 16.15
N ALA A 5 -10.23 17.36 17.40
CA ALA A 5 -9.68 16.09 17.81
C ALA A 5 -10.40 14.90 17.16
N SER A 6 -9.67 14.12 16.37
CA SER A 6 -10.01 12.75 16.00
C SER A 6 -9.88 11.86 17.25
N GLN A 7 -10.83 11.97 18.20
CA GLN A 7 -10.83 11.15 19.41
C GLN A 7 -10.94 9.67 19.02
N GLY A 8 -9.79 9.01 18.89
CA GLY A 8 -9.67 7.59 18.55
C GLY A 8 -9.06 7.28 17.17
N MET A 9 -8.52 8.25 16.43
CA MET A 9 -7.83 8.02 15.15
C MET A 9 -6.53 8.84 15.04
N LEU A 10 -5.54 8.29 14.34
CA LEU A 10 -4.31 8.99 13.96
C LEU A 10 -4.62 10.22 13.11
N SER A 11 -3.88 11.30 13.35
CA SER A 11 -3.89 12.49 12.50
C SER A 11 -3.24 12.22 11.14
N GLU A 12 -3.52 13.09 10.17
CA GLU A 12 -2.89 13.05 8.85
C GLU A 12 -1.36 13.06 8.94
N ASP A 13 -0.78 14.00 9.72
CA ASP A 13 0.68 14.09 9.89
C ASP A 13 1.30 12.80 10.44
N GLN A 14 0.62 12.11 11.36
CA GLN A 14 1.08 10.84 11.92
C GLN A 14 1.02 9.70 10.89
N LEU A 15 -0.02 9.67 10.05
CA LEU A 15 -0.14 8.70 8.96
C LEU A 15 0.95 8.94 7.90
N LEU A 16 1.16 10.20 7.50
CA LEU A 16 2.20 10.55 6.54
C LEU A 16 3.60 10.22 7.05
N HIS A 17 3.89 10.50 8.32
CA HIS A 17 5.15 10.12 8.94
C HIS A 17 5.38 8.61 8.90
N LEU A 18 4.35 7.82 9.24
CA LEU A 18 4.42 6.36 9.12
C LEU A 18 4.74 5.94 7.69
N PHE A 19 4.02 6.47 6.69
CA PHE A 19 4.20 6.06 5.28
C PHE A 19 5.62 6.34 4.79
N ASP A 20 6.14 7.54 5.06
CA ASP A 20 7.47 7.95 4.63
C ASP A 20 8.56 7.15 5.36
N ARG A 21 8.43 7.00 6.68
CA ARG A 21 9.39 6.25 7.50
C ARG A 21 9.44 4.77 7.12
N PHE A 22 8.28 4.15 6.94
CA PHE A 22 8.17 2.75 6.53
C PHE A 22 8.77 2.52 5.15
N SER A 23 8.52 3.42 4.19
CA SER A 23 9.10 3.31 2.84
C SER A 23 10.62 3.39 2.86
N VAL A 24 11.20 4.24 3.71
CA VAL A 24 12.66 4.32 3.89
C VAL A 24 13.19 3.03 4.51
N LEU A 25 12.61 2.59 5.62
CA LEU A 25 13.08 1.42 6.36
C LEU A 25 13.02 0.14 5.50
N THR A 26 11.91 -0.12 4.82
CA THR A 26 11.77 -1.32 3.96
C THR A 26 12.66 -1.30 2.72
N SER A 27 13.27 -0.16 2.40
CA SER A 27 14.27 -0.06 1.34
C SER A 27 15.71 -0.30 1.83
N LEU A 28 15.95 -0.34 3.15
CA LEU A 28 17.27 -0.59 3.72
C LEU A 28 17.65 -2.08 3.62
N PRO A 29 18.90 -2.42 3.24
CA PRO A 29 19.35 -3.81 3.11
C PRO A 29 19.16 -4.64 4.39
N ASP A 30 19.43 -4.05 5.55
CA ASP A 30 19.32 -4.73 6.84
C ASP A 30 17.88 -5.11 7.18
N VAL A 31 16.93 -4.24 6.82
CA VAL A 31 15.50 -4.47 7.04
C VAL A 31 14.98 -5.51 6.04
N LYS A 32 15.36 -5.42 4.76
CA LYS A 32 15.03 -6.44 3.76
C LYS A 32 15.52 -7.81 4.19
N LYS A 33 16.76 -7.86 4.70
CA LYS A 33 17.33 -9.08 5.25
C LYS A 33 16.55 -9.58 6.46
N ARG A 34 16.16 -8.71 7.40
CA ARG A 34 15.31 -9.09 8.54
C ARG A 34 13.99 -9.74 8.10
N ILE A 35 13.33 -9.20 7.07
CA ILE A 35 12.07 -9.76 6.55
C ILE A 35 12.34 -11.12 5.88
N SER A 36 13.38 -11.21 5.05
CA SER A 36 13.77 -12.46 4.37
C SER A 36 14.21 -13.57 5.33
N ASP A 37 14.99 -13.24 6.36
CA ASP A 37 15.44 -14.18 7.39
C ASP A 37 14.23 -14.75 8.16
N ALA A 38 13.22 -13.91 8.45
CA ALA A 38 12.00 -14.36 9.10
C ALA A 38 11.16 -15.31 8.23
N VAL A 39 11.05 -15.04 6.93
CA VAL A 39 10.41 -15.96 5.97
C VAL A 39 11.16 -17.29 5.91
N GLN A 40 12.50 -17.26 5.92
CA GLN A 40 13.32 -18.47 5.97
C GLN A 40 13.09 -19.27 7.27
N ASP A 41 12.84 -18.58 8.38
CA ASP A 41 12.45 -19.16 9.68
C ASP A 41 10.96 -19.55 9.76
N ARG A 42 10.24 -19.53 8.63
CA ARG A 42 8.81 -19.90 8.48
C ARG A 42 7.84 -18.96 9.21
N GLN A 43 8.24 -17.71 9.42
CA GLN A 43 7.35 -16.66 9.85
C GLN A 43 6.72 -15.98 8.64
N GLU A 44 5.57 -15.34 8.82
CA GLU A 44 4.94 -14.58 7.74
C GLU A 44 5.67 -13.24 7.58
N ALA A 45 5.97 -12.84 6.34
CA ALA A 45 6.62 -11.55 6.08
C ALA A 45 5.81 -10.38 6.65
N VAL A 46 4.47 -10.50 6.61
CA VAL A 46 3.54 -9.51 7.17
C VAL A 46 3.70 -9.29 8.68
N ALA A 47 4.14 -10.32 9.42
CA ALA A 47 4.39 -10.18 10.85
C ALA A 47 5.57 -9.23 11.09
N VAL A 48 6.64 -9.35 10.29
CA VAL A 48 7.81 -8.47 10.38
C VAL A 48 7.50 -7.06 9.89
N THR A 49 6.74 -6.90 8.81
CA THR A 49 6.31 -5.56 8.37
C THR A 49 5.40 -4.90 9.40
N THR A 50 4.54 -5.67 10.06
CA THR A 50 3.74 -5.19 11.20
C THR A 50 4.64 -4.75 12.35
N GLU A 51 5.64 -5.55 12.76
CA GLU A 51 6.61 -5.13 13.80
C GLU A 51 7.32 -3.82 13.44
N ILE A 52 7.70 -3.63 12.17
CA ILE A 52 8.30 -2.37 11.71
C ILE A 52 7.30 -1.20 11.85
N GLN A 53 6.02 -1.40 11.52
CA GLN A 53 4.98 -0.39 11.76
C GLN A 53 4.85 -0.07 13.25
N GLU A 54 4.87 -1.09 14.11
CA GLU A 54 4.83 -0.95 15.57
C GLU A 54 6.04 -0.17 16.12
N GLU A 55 7.26 -0.44 15.62
CA GLU A 55 8.48 0.30 15.97
C GLU A 55 8.35 1.79 15.62
N ILE A 56 7.83 2.11 14.42
CA ILE A 56 7.60 3.49 13.99
C ILE A 56 6.54 4.16 14.88
N PHE A 57 5.47 3.45 15.25
CA PHE A 57 4.48 3.98 16.20
C PHE A 57 5.12 4.30 17.55
N GLN A 58 5.98 3.42 18.08
CA GLN A 58 6.72 3.69 19.33
C GLN A 58 7.64 4.90 19.20
N GLU A 59 8.36 5.06 18.07
CA GLU A 59 9.19 6.25 17.79
C GLU A 59 8.36 7.54 17.84
N MET A 60 7.11 7.50 17.39
CA MET A 60 6.17 8.64 17.43
C MET A 60 5.47 8.84 18.78
N GLY A 61 5.72 7.98 19.78
CA GLY A 61 5.01 8.00 21.07
C GLY A 61 3.56 7.52 20.99
N ILE A 62 3.23 6.73 19.96
CA ILE A 62 1.91 6.13 19.73
C ILE A 62 1.94 4.69 20.24
N GLU A 63 0.88 4.27 20.93
CA GLU A 63 0.73 2.87 21.35
C GLU A 63 0.53 1.96 20.11
N PRO A 64 1.36 0.92 19.92
CA PRO A 64 1.36 0.12 18.68
C PRO A 64 0.00 -0.47 18.31
N ARG A 65 -0.73 -1.06 19.27
CA ARG A 65 -2.02 -1.72 18.98
C ARG A 65 -3.05 -0.69 18.53
N PHE A 66 -3.05 0.50 19.12
CA PHE A 66 -3.85 1.62 18.68
C PHE A 66 -3.47 2.05 17.26
N GLY A 67 -2.18 2.17 16.95
CA GLY A 67 -1.68 2.52 15.62
C GLY A 67 -2.16 1.55 14.54
N ILE A 68 -1.96 0.25 14.76
CA ILE A 68 -2.41 -0.82 13.85
C ILE A 68 -3.94 -0.81 13.70
N ALA A 69 -4.69 -0.67 14.80
CA ALA A 69 -6.15 -0.57 14.74
C ALA A 69 -6.63 0.70 14.00
N CYS A 70 -5.83 1.76 13.96
CA CYS A 70 -6.12 2.94 13.14
C CYS A 70 -5.93 2.64 11.65
N LEU A 71 -4.87 1.93 11.25
CA LEU A 71 -4.64 1.58 9.83
C LEU A 71 -5.84 0.85 9.21
N GLY A 72 -6.45 -0.08 9.93
CA GLY A 72 -7.67 -0.77 9.49
C GLY A 72 -8.90 0.13 9.31
N ARG A 73 -8.87 1.35 9.83
CA ARG A 73 -9.98 2.33 9.78
C ARG A 73 -9.69 3.54 8.88
N VAL A 74 -8.50 3.65 8.29
CA VAL A 74 -8.12 4.80 7.42
C VAL A 74 -9.14 4.97 6.28
N ASN A 75 -9.49 3.88 5.60
CA ASN A 75 -10.50 3.89 4.53
C ASN A 75 -11.87 4.43 4.99
N MET A 76 -12.24 4.24 6.25
CA MET A 76 -13.55 4.69 6.76
C MET A 76 -13.54 6.15 7.22
N VAL A 77 -12.41 6.61 7.78
CA VAL A 77 -12.30 7.95 8.38
C VAL A 77 -11.89 8.99 7.34
N TYR A 78 -11.05 8.61 6.37
CA TYR A 78 -10.44 9.53 5.41
C TYR A 78 -10.88 9.27 3.95
N GLU A 79 -11.98 8.55 3.70
CA GLU A 79 -12.45 8.22 2.33
C GLU A 79 -12.57 9.45 1.40
N ASN A 80 -12.90 10.61 1.95
CA ASN A 80 -13.12 11.84 1.19
C ASN A 80 -11.82 12.61 0.92
N ASP A 81 -10.73 12.27 1.60
CA ASP A 81 -9.41 12.86 1.39
C ASP A 81 -8.63 12.05 0.35
N ARG A 82 -8.81 12.42 -0.93
CA ARG A 82 -8.20 11.69 -2.04
C ARG A 82 -6.68 11.65 -1.98
N ASP A 83 -6.04 12.74 -1.57
CA ASP A 83 -4.57 12.81 -1.56
C ASP A 83 -4.00 11.91 -0.46
N LEU A 84 -4.61 11.93 0.72
CA LEU A 84 -4.25 11.01 1.80
C LEU A 84 -4.52 9.55 1.42
N MET A 85 -5.67 9.26 0.80
CA MET A 85 -6.00 7.91 0.35
C MET A 85 -5.04 7.37 -0.72
N ILE A 86 -4.61 8.21 -1.67
CA ILE A 86 -3.58 7.83 -2.65
C ILE A 86 -2.28 7.45 -1.94
N ARG A 87 -1.85 8.22 -0.93
CA ARG A 87 -0.64 7.93 -0.16
C ARG A 87 -0.80 6.66 0.68
N PHE A 88 -1.97 6.44 1.27
CA PHE A 88 -2.28 5.23 2.02
C PHE A 88 -2.19 3.98 1.14
N TYR A 89 -2.79 3.97 -0.06
CA TYR A 89 -2.68 2.82 -0.97
C TYR A 89 -1.25 2.61 -1.49
N LYS A 90 -0.48 3.67 -1.68
CA LYS A 90 0.96 3.54 -1.99
C LYS A 90 1.74 2.89 -0.84
N PHE A 91 1.41 3.24 0.39
CA PHE A 91 1.98 2.61 1.58
C PHE A 91 1.64 1.12 1.64
N VAL A 92 0.36 0.74 1.43
CA VAL A 92 -0.06 -0.67 1.41
C VAL A 92 0.66 -1.45 0.30
N ALA A 93 0.74 -0.89 -0.91
CA ALA A 93 1.47 -1.52 -2.01
C ALA A 93 2.98 -1.68 -1.72
N LYS A 94 3.55 -0.77 -0.92
CA LYS A 94 4.96 -0.85 -0.50
C LYS A 94 5.18 -1.95 0.54
N GLU A 95 4.23 -2.14 1.45
CA GLU A 95 4.22 -3.27 2.37
C GLU A 95 4.12 -4.61 1.62
N GLU A 96 3.16 -4.73 0.72
CA GLU A 96 2.97 -5.91 -0.13
C GLU A 96 4.24 -6.25 -0.91
N ALA A 97 4.84 -5.25 -1.56
CA ALA A 97 6.09 -5.42 -2.29
C ALA A 97 7.26 -5.88 -1.38
N ALA A 98 7.33 -5.42 -0.13
CA ALA A 98 8.36 -5.85 0.81
C ALA A 98 8.15 -7.30 1.27
N CYS A 99 6.89 -7.74 1.41
CA CYS A 99 6.55 -9.14 1.66
C CYS A 99 6.89 -10.03 0.47
N ASP A 100 6.42 -9.66 -0.73
CA ASP A 100 6.67 -10.40 -1.98
C ASP A 100 8.18 -10.56 -2.24
N GLU A 101 8.97 -9.50 -2.06
CA GLU A 101 10.43 -9.56 -2.25
C GLU A 101 11.08 -10.59 -1.32
N ALA A 102 10.59 -10.71 -0.09
CA ALA A 102 11.10 -11.67 0.89
C ALA A 102 10.64 -13.11 0.60
N GLU A 103 9.44 -13.29 0.06
CA GLU A 103 8.84 -14.59 -0.24
C GLU A 103 9.36 -15.21 -1.53
N PHE A 104 9.43 -14.42 -2.60
CA PHE A 104 9.84 -14.87 -3.94
C PHE A 104 11.35 -14.72 -4.18
N GLY A 105 12.04 -13.97 -3.32
CA GLY A 105 13.44 -13.61 -3.52
C GLY A 105 13.63 -12.58 -4.64
N PRO A 106 14.83 -11.99 -4.74
CA PRO A 106 15.06 -10.78 -5.53
C PRO A 106 14.88 -10.97 -7.04
N ASP A 107 15.17 -12.16 -7.58
CA ASP A 107 15.09 -12.43 -9.01
C ASP A 107 13.63 -12.59 -9.49
N GLU A 108 12.85 -13.45 -8.84
CA GLU A 108 11.43 -13.65 -9.17
C GLU A 108 10.61 -12.38 -8.86
N PHE A 109 10.94 -11.68 -7.78
CA PHE A 109 10.35 -10.37 -7.47
C PHE A 109 10.62 -9.33 -8.57
N SER A 110 11.85 -9.25 -9.07
CA SER A 110 12.21 -8.29 -10.12
C SER A 110 11.43 -8.56 -11.42
N GLU A 111 11.27 -9.83 -11.80
CA GLU A 111 10.48 -10.21 -12.97
C GLU A 111 8.99 -9.86 -12.81
N ARG A 112 8.40 -10.14 -11.64
CA ARG A 112 7.02 -9.78 -11.33
C ARG A 112 6.80 -8.27 -11.33
N MET A 113 7.71 -7.50 -10.75
CA MET A 113 7.65 -6.04 -10.74
C MET A 113 7.69 -5.45 -12.15
N VAL A 114 8.58 -5.96 -13.02
CA VAL A 114 8.64 -5.53 -14.44
C VAL A 114 7.34 -5.87 -15.16
N TYR A 115 6.77 -7.06 -14.92
CA TYR A 115 5.49 -7.46 -15.51
C TYR A 115 4.33 -6.56 -15.03
N GLN A 116 4.24 -6.33 -13.71
CA GLN A 116 3.22 -5.44 -13.12
C GLN A 116 3.35 -4.01 -13.64
N GLN A 117 4.58 -3.48 -13.75
CA GLN A 117 4.83 -2.14 -14.27
C GLN A 117 4.37 -2.01 -15.73
N LYS A 118 4.66 -3.00 -16.57
CA LYS A 118 4.16 -3.06 -17.96
C LYS A 118 2.63 -3.07 -18.01
N LEU A 119 1.98 -3.85 -17.14
CA LEU A 119 0.52 -3.92 -17.09
C LEU A 119 -0.08 -2.57 -16.67
N GLN A 120 0.51 -1.90 -15.68
CA GLN A 120 0.08 -0.56 -15.25
C GLN A 120 0.26 0.49 -16.37
N GLU A 121 1.37 0.44 -17.11
CA GLU A 121 1.59 1.32 -18.26
C GLU A 121 0.52 1.11 -19.34
N GLN A 122 0.20 -0.14 -19.66
CA GLN A 122 -0.86 -0.48 -20.62
C GLN A 122 -2.24 0.00 -20.15
N GLN A 123 -2.56 -0.17 -18.86
CA GLN A 123 -3.81 0.35 -18.29
C GLN A 123 -3.87 1.87 -18.34
N LEU A 124 -2.77 2.56 -18.07
CA LEU A 124 -2.69 4.02 -18.15
C LEU A 124 -2.86 4.51 -19.60
N GLU A 125 -2.27 3.82 -20.58
CA GLU A 125 -2.47 4.12 -21.99
C GLU A 125 -3.94 3.93 -22.41
N MET A 126 -4.57 2.83 -21.95
CA MET A 126 -6.00 2.62 -22.16
C MET A 126 -6.84 3.76 -21.57
N LEU A 127 -6.55 4.19 -20.33
CA LEU A 127 -7.25 5.32 -19.70
C LEU A 127 -7.04 6.65 -20.43
N LYS A 128 -5.82 6.90 -20.95
CA LYS A 128 -5.54 8.08 -21.79
C LYS A 128 -6.32 8.04 -23.10
N TYR A 129 -6.42 6.87 -23.72
CA TYR A 129 -7.21 6.64 -24.92
C TYR A 129 -8.71 6.82 -24.65
N MET A 130 -9.23 6.26 -23.56
CA MET A 130 -10.64 6.41 -23.14
C MET A 130 -11.06 7.87 -22.96
N ARG A 131 -10.14 8.73 -22.50
CA ARG A 131 -10.39 10.17 -22.34
C ARG A 131 -10.70 10.91 -23.65
N GLN A 132 -10.46 10.27 -24.80
CA GLN A 132 -10.76 10.81 -26.13
C GLN A 132 -12.21 10.57 -26.58
N PHE A 133 -12.97 9.73 -25.84
CA PHE A 133 -14.35 9.40 -26.17
C PHE A 133 -15.35 10.32 -25.45
N ASN A 134 -16.62 10.31 -25.87
CA ASN A 134 -17.68 11.02 -25.16
C ASN A 134 -18.01 10.33 -23.81
N LEU A 135 -18.79 11.00 -22.96
CA LEU A 135 -19.08 10.51 -21.61
C LEU A 135 -19.87 9.19 -21.58
N ASP A 136 -20.75 8.95 -22.56
CA ASP A 136 -21.54 7.72 -22.64
C ASP A 136 -20.65 6.51 -22.99
N ASP A 137 -19.73 6.69 -23.95
CA ASP A 137 -18.75 5.69 -24.34
C ASP A 137 -17.71 5.45 -23.22
N GLN A 138 -17.31 6.50 -22.50
CA GLN A 138 -16.46 6.36 -21.31
C GLN A 138 -17.15 5.55 -20.21
N SER A 139 -18.43 5.81 -19.93
CA SER A 139 -19.22 5.07 -18.92
C SER A 139 -19.35 3.59 -19.28
N ALA A 140 -19.64 3.28 -20.56
CA ALA A 140 -19.79 1.91 -21.03
C ALA A 140 -18.49 1.07 -20.95
N ILE A 141 -17.33 1.72 -21.03
CA ILE A 141 -16.04 1.06 -20.86
C ILE A 141 -15.69 0.93 -19.36
N LEU A 142 -15.97 1.95 -18.55
CA LEU A 142 -15.76 1.93 -17.09
C LEU A 142 -16.60 0.86 -16.39
N ASP A 143 -17.83 0.63 -16.83
CA ASP A 143 -18.70 -0.44 -16.28
C ASP A 143 -18.15 -1.85 -16.51
N LYS A 144 -17.19 -2.03 -17.43
CA LYS A 144 -16.48 -3.31 -17.66
C LYS A 144 -15.18 -3.44 -16.89
N ILE A 145 -14.70 -2.38 -16.24
CA ILE A 145 -13.46 -2.39 -15.44
C ILE A 145 -13.59 -3.17 -14.13
N PRO A 146 -14.72 -3.17 -13.39
CA PRO A 146 -14.89 -4.00 -12.20
C PRO A 146 -14.61 -5.48 -12.46
N ASP A 147 -15.02 -6.01 -13.61
CA ASP A 147 -14.76 -7.40 -14.01
C ASP A 147 -13.27 -7.65 -14.32
N MET A 148 -12.56 -6.66 -14.88
CA MET A 148 -11.11 -6.71 -15.11
C MET A 148 -10.28 -6.58 -13.83
N LEU A 149 -10.76 -5.81 -12.85
CA LEU A 149 -10.13 -5.67 -11.53
C LEU A 149 -10.36 -6.90 -10.64
N PHE A 150 -11.50 -7.59 -10.80
CA PHE A 150 -11.81 -8.83 -10.09
C PHE A 150 -10.91 -10.00 -10.55
N LEU A 151 -10.54 -10.04 -11.83
CA LEU A 151 -9.60 -11.03 -12.38
C LEU A 151 -8.15 -10.83 -11.86
N LEU A 152 -7.74 -9.60 -11.54
CA LEU A 152 -6.45 -9.31 -10.93
C LEU A 152 -6.35 -9.77 -9.47
N LYS A 153 -7.45 -9.71 -8.70
CA LYS A 153 -7.51 -10.27 -7.33
C LYS A 153 -7.53 -11.80 -7.27
N LEU A 154 -7.76 -12.48 -8.38
CA LEU A 154 -7.79 -13.96 -8.47
C LEU A 154 -6.49 -14.57 -9.02
N THR A 155 -5.48 -13.74 -9.29
CA THR A 155 -4.17 -14.18 -9.80
C THR A 155 -3.03 -13.82 -8.86
N ILE A 156 -3.33 -13.42 -7.62
CA ILE A 156 -2.43 -13.39 -6.47
C ILE A 156 -2.99 -14.37 -5.44
#